data_AF-A0A2V8XXX1-F1
#
_entry.id   AF-A0A2V8XXX1-F1
#
_cell.length_a   1.000
_cell.length_b   1.000
_cell.length_c   1.000
_cell.angle_alpha   90.00
_cell.angle_beta   90.00
_cell.angle_gamma   90.00
#
_symmetry.space_group_name_H-M   'P 1'
#
loop_
_entity.id
_entity.type
_entity.pdbx_description
1 polymer ?
#
loop_
_entity_poly.entity_id
_entity_poly.type
_entity_poly.pdbx_seq_one_letter_code
_entity_poly.pdbx_strand_id
1 'polypeptide(L)'
;MTWTCEQTEARLSDYLDGLLQPTEQTAFDLHVNSCARCTPLVASVSHVLGTLHKLEQLEPSPRLVDSILTITQGPQTWRNAKRWLRSLQSPRFVYSAVSVAATLVVLLTAAGFNWRKPKLADLAPATIYRNANSQVHLVYARSTKFVSDLRVVYEIQSRINENDQNPAIREQTIPQTSPKKDPGRTDNSNPSSPKQQNRANEIGRNLEVLACEFPVLTGSLAERRMP
;
A
#
# COMPACT_ATOMS: atom_id res chain seq x y z
N MET A 1 -32.23 -13.24 -67.61
CA MET A 1 -33.05 -12.01 -67.65
C MET A 1 -32.32 -11.00 -68.50
N THR A 2 -32.98 -10.39 -69.48
CA THR A 2 -32.37 -9.39 -70.36
C THR A 2 -32.24 -8.07 -69.61
N TRP A 3 -31.02 -7.68 -69.27
CA TRP A 3 -30.72 -6.36 -68.71
C TRP A 3 -30.94 -5.27 -69.76
N THR A 4 -31.54 -4.15 -69.35
CA THR A 4 -31.72 -2.98 -70.20
C THR A 4 -30.61 -1.96 -69.96
N CYS A 5 -30.34 -1.09 -70.94
CA CYS A 5 -29.33 -0.05 -70.78
C CYS A 5 -29.66 0.92 -69.64
N GLU A 6 -30.95 1.27 -69.45
CA GLU A 6 -31.38 2.13 -68.35
C GLU A 6 -31.15 1.48 -66.98
N GLN A 7 -31.44 0.18 -66.86
CA GLN A 7 -31.17 -0.57 -65.63
C GLN A 7 -29.68 -0.67 -65.34
N THR A 8 -28.86 -0.83 -66.38
CA THR A 8 -27.39 -0.86 -66.30
C THR A 8 -26.84 0.48 -65.81
N GLU A 9 -27.35 1.58 -66.34
CA GLU A 9 -26.95 2.93 -65.92
C GLU A 9 -27.38 3.23 -64.48
N ALA A 10 -28.61 2.85 -64.09
CA ALA A 10 -29.13 3.05 -62.73
C ALA A 10 -28.43 2.21 -61.64
N ARG A 11 -27.82 1.08 -62.02
CA ARG A 11 -27.11 0.17 -61.11
C ARG A 11 -25.58 0.26 -61.24
N LEU A 12 -25.07 1.18 -62.05
CA LEU A 12 -23.64 1.31 -62.30
C LEU A 12 -22.84 1.64 -61.03
N SER A 13 -23.34 2.52 -60.17
CA SER A 13 -22.68 2.85 -58.89
C SER A 13 -22.62 1.64 -57.97
N ASP A 14 -23.75 0.93 -57.79
CA ASP A 14 -23.82 -0.29 -56.99
C ASP A 14 -22.82 -1.35 -57.49
N TYR A 15 -22.58 -1.42 -58.81
CA TYR A 15 -21.62 -2.33 -59.42
C TYR A 15 -20.18 -1.96 -59.09
N LEU A 16 -19.85 -0.67 -59.21
CA LEU A 16 -18.52 -0.15 -58.88
C LEU A 16 -18.22 -0.25 -57.38
N ASP A 17 -19.24 -0.13 -56.53
CA ASP A 17 -19.14 -0.29 -55.08
C ASP A 17 -19.17 -1.77 -54.63
N GLY A 18 -19.40 -2.71 -55.54
CA GLY A 18 -19.42 -4.15 -55.25
C GLY A 18 -20.66 -4.63 -54.49
N LEU A 19 -21.77 -3.89 -54.56
CA LEU A 19 -23.00 -4.15 -53.82
C LEU A 19 -23.99 -5.08 -54.55
N LEU A 20 -23.79 -5.39 -55.83
CA LEU A 20 -24.66 -6.32 -56.57
C LEU A 20 -24.48 -7.76 -56.12
N GLN A 21 -25.56 -8.54 -56.17
CA GLN A 21 -25.48 -9.99 -55.98
C GLN A 21 -24.68 -10.66 -57.11
N PRO A 22 -24.00 -11.79 -56.85
CA PRO A 22 -23.15 -12.44 -57.85
C PRO A 22 -23.91 -12.87 -59.12
N THR A 23 -25.18 -13.25 -58.99
CA THR A 23 -26.05 -13.56 -60.14
C THR A 23 -26.35 -12.34 -60.99
N GLU A 24 -26.55 -11.18 -60.36
CA GLU A 24 -26.82 -9.92 -61.04
C GLU A 24 -25.56 -9.35 -61.70
N GLN A 25 -24.39 -9.50 -61.06
CA GLN A 25 -23.10 -9.12 -61.63
C GLN A 25 -22.84 -9.84 -62.95
N THR A 26 -23.03 -11.16 -63.01
CA THR A 26 -22.84 -11.90 -64.27
C THR A 26 -23.78 -11.44 -65.38
N ALA A 27 -25.03 -11.10 -65.03
CA ALA A 27 -26.00 -10.60 -66.01
C ALA A 27 -25.67 -9.17 -66.47
N PHE A 28 -25.14 -8.32 -65.58
CA PHE A 28 -24.60 -7.00 -65.89
C PHE A 28 -23.40 -7.10 -66.84
N ASP A 29 -22.43 -7.96 -66.53
CA ASP A 29 -21.23 -8.17 -67.35
C ASP A 29 -21.61 -8.67 -68.76
N LEU A 30 -22.58 -9.58 -68.87
CA LEU A 30 -23.09 -10.04 -70.16
C LEU A 30 -23.70 -8.87 -70.98
N HIS A 31 -24.41 -7.95 -70.33
CA HIS A 31 -24.97 -6.76 -71.00
C HIS A 31 -23.87 -5.78 -71.42
N VAL A 32 -22.92 -5.46 -70.54
CA VAL A 32 -21.83 -4.52 -70.81
C VAL A 32 -20.92 -5.03 -71.94
N ASN A 33 -20.68 -6.34 -72.02
CA ASN A 33 -19.87 -6.95 -73.08
C ASN A 33 -20.61 -7.01 -74.43
N SER A 34 -21.96 -7.03 -74.44
CA SER A 34 -22.75 -7.12 -75.67
C SER A 34 -23.28 -5.77 -76.18
N CYS A 35 -23.36 -4.75 -75.32
CA CYS A 35 -23.93 -3.44 -75.65
C CYS A 35 -22.86 -2.37 -75.89
N ALA A 36 -22.74 -1.92 -77.14
CA ALA A 36 -21.76 -0.90 -77.57
C ALA A 36 -21.90 0.47 -76.86
N ARG A 37 -23.06 0.79 -76.27
CA ARG A 37 -23.27 2.03 -75.51
C ARG A 37 -22.79 1.92 -74.06
N CYS A 38 -22.99 0.76 -73.44
CA CYS A 38 -22.68 0.55 -72.02
C CYS A 38 -21.18 0.29 -71.81
N THR A 39 -20.50 -0.40 -72.73
CA THR A 39 -19.05 -0.66 -72.62
C THR A 39 -18.21 0.60 -72.40
N PRO A 40 -18.31 1.66 -73.24
CA PRO A 40 -17.50 2.87 -73.04
C PRO A 40 -17.92 3.64 -71.78
N LEU A 41 -19.21 3.59 -71.38
CA LEU A 41 -19.69 4.23 -70.17
C LEU A 41 -19.02 3.65 -68.92
N VAL A 42 -19.10 2.32 -68.74
CA VAL A 42 -18.48 1.65 -67.59
C VAL A 42 -16.96 1.81 -67.59
N ALA A 43 -16.33 1.73 -68.76
CA ALA A 43 -14.87 1.95 -68.90
C ALA A 43 -14.46 3.37 -68.48
N SER A 44 -15.22 4.40 -68.87
CA SER A 44 -14.91 5.79 -68.52
C SER A 44 -15.03 6.06 -67.01
N VAL A 45 -16.11 5.58 -66.37
CA VAL A 45 -16.34 5.80 -64.94
C VAL A 45 -15.33 5.02 -64.10
N SER A 46 -15.06 3.76 -64.44
CA SER A 46 -14.03 2.97 -63.75
C SER A 46 -12.62 3.57 -63.91
N HIS A 47 -12.30 4.14 -65.08
CA HIS A 47 -11.05 4.87 -65.27
C HIS A 47 -10.96 6.10 -64.36
N VAL A 48 -12.03 6.92 -64.27
CA VAL A 48 -12.07 8.08 -63.37
C VAL A 48 -11.91 7.66 -61.91
N LEU A 49 -12.64 6.63 -61.45
CA LEU A 49 -12.48 6.10 -60.09
C LEU A 49 -11.08 5.55 -59.84
N GLY A 50 -10.47 4.89 -60.83
CA GLY A 50 -9.10 4.40 -60.76
C GLY A 50 -8.08 5.55 -60.69
N THR A 51 -8.32 6.68 -61.35
CA THR A 51 -7.49 7.88 -61.19
C THR A 51 -7.68 8.52 -59.82
N LEU A 52 -8.91 8.58 -59.31
CA LEU A 52 -9.22 9.14 -57.99
C LEU A 52 -8.54 8.37 -56.85
N HIS A 53 -8.53 7.04 -56.93
CA HIS A 53 -7.84 6.18 -55.96
C HIS A 53 -6.32 6.30 -55.99
N LYS A 54 -5.73 6.83 -57.07
CA LYS A 54 -4.27 7.08 -57.16
C LYS A 54 -3.84 8.42 -56.57
N LEU A 55 -4.78 9.30 -56.22
CA LEU A 55 -4.42 10.52 -55.51
C LEU A 55 -3.83 10.19 -54.14
N GLU A 56 -2.95 11.08 -53.67
CA GLU A 56 -2.34 11.01 -52.35
C GLU A 56 -3.43 10.81 -51.29
N GLN A 57 -3.32 9.74 -50.51
CA GLN A 57 -4.20 9.47 -49.39
C GLN A 57 -3.98 10.58 -48.34
N LEU A 58 -5.00 11.40 -48.07
CA LEU A 58 -4.90 12.39 -46.99
C LEU A 58 -4.78 11.64 -45.65
N GLU A 59 -3.68 11.87 -44.94
CA GLU A 59 -3.53 11.45 -43.55
C GLU A 59 -4.70 12.00 -42.73
N PRO A 60 -5.52 11.13 -42.10
CA PRO A 60 -6.62 11.59 -41.27
C PRO A 60 -6.05 12.35 -40.08
N SER A 61 -6.64 13.50 -39.74
CA SER A 61 -6.19 14.26 -38.58
C SER A 61 -6.21 13.38 -37.31
N PRO A 62 -5.19 13.44 -36.44
CA PRO A 62 -5.13 12.58 -35.25
C PRO A 62 -6.33 12.76 -34.31
N ARG A 63 -6.97 13.95 -34.36
CA ARG A 63 -8.20 14.23 -33.61
C ARG A 63 -9.41 13.43 -34.08
N LEU A 64 -9.45 13.01 -35.35
CA LEU A 64 -10.57 12.24 -35.88
C LEU A 64 -10.62 10.86 -35.23
N VAL A 65 -9.46 10.21 -35.07
CA VAL A 65 -9.34 8.90 -34.43
C VAL A 65 -9.82 8.98 -32.97
N ASP A 66 -9.35 9.97 -32.22
CA ASP A 66 -9.79 10.18 -30.84
C ASP A 66 -11.30 10.47 -30.76
N SER A 67 -11.84 11.28 -31.67
CA SER A 67 -13.27 11.58 -31.71
C SER A 67 -14.10 10.31 -31.96
N ILE A 68 -13.73 9.49 -32.94
CA ILE A 68 -14.39 8.21 -33.23
C ILE A 68 -14.30 7.29 -32.00
N LEU A 69 -13.12 7.13 -31.40
CA LEU A 69 -12.94 6.31 -30.22
C LEU A 69 -13.80 6.78 -29.05
N THR A 70 -13.93 8.09 -28.83
CA THR A 70 -14.79 8.62 -27.77
C THR A 70 -16.28 8.37 -28.03
N ILE A 71 -16.74 8.46 -29.29
CA ILE A 71 -18.15 8.22 -29.65
C ILE A 71 -18.48 6.73 -29.57
N THR A 72 -17.62 5.85 -30.09
CA THR A 72 -17.90 4.40 -30.14
C THR A 72 -17.63 3.70 -28.82
N GLN A 73 -16.59 4.12 -28.08
CA GLN A 73 -16.10 3.43 -26.89
C GLN A 73 -16.31 4.22 -25.58
N GLY A 74 -16.80 5.45 -25.65
CA GLY A 74 -16.92 6.35 -24.51
C GLY A 74 -15.61 7.03 -24.12
N PRO A 75 -15.64 7.93 -23.12
CA PRO A 75 -14.48 8.74 -22.73
C PRO A 75 -13.27 7.87 -22.35
N GLN A 76 -12.14 8.10 -23.04
CA GLN A 76 -10.92 7.31 -22.82
C GLN A 76 -10.34 7.48 -21.41
N THR A 77 -10.56 8.64 -20.79
CA THR A 77 -10.14 8.97 -19.41
C THR A 77 -10.70 7.98 -18.38
N TRP A 78 -11.98 7.62 -18.51
CA TRP A 78 -12.62 6.66 -17.60
C TRP A 78 -12.05 5.25 -17.75
N ARG A 79 -11.70 4.84 -18.98
CA ARG A 79 -11.06 3.53 -19.24
C ARG A 79 -9.65 3.47 -18.65
N ASN A 80 -8.87 4.53 -18.82
CA ASN A 80 -7.51 4.60 -18.29
C ASN A 80 -7.51 4.64 -16.76
N ALA A 81 -8.41 5.43 -16.15
CA ALA A 81 -8.59 5.47 -14.70
C ALA A 81 -9.02 4.09 -14.15
N LYS A 82 -9.97 3.41 -14.80
CA LYS A 82 -10.43 2.08 -14.39
C LYS A 82 -9.34 1.01 -14.56
N ARG A 83 -8.51 1.11 -15.62
CA ARG A 83 -7.37 0.19 -15.84
C ARG A 83 -6.26 0.42 -14.81
N TRP A 84 -5.94 1.68 -14.50
CA TRP A 84 -4.98 2.03 -13.45
C TRP A 84 -5.46 1.55 -12.08
N LEU A 85 -6.71 1.83 -11.71
CA LEU A 85 -7.31 1.35 -10.46
C LEU A 85 -7.30 -0.18 -10.37
N ARG A 86 -7.63 -0.87 -11.46
CA ARG A 86 -7.59 -2.34 -11.53
C ARG A 86 -6.17 -2.90 -11.43
N SER A 87 -5.17 -2.15 -11.89
CA SER A 87 -3.75 -2.51 -11.72
C SER A 87 -3.30 -2.38 -10.26
N LEU A 88 -3.76 -1.34 -9.56
CA LEU A 88 -3.56 -1.21 -8.11
C LEU A 88 -4.34 -2.25 -7.29
N GLN A 89 -5.43 -2.80 -7.83
CA GLN A 89 -6.14 -3.94 -7.22
C GLN A 89 -5.46 -5.29 -7.44
N SER A 90 -4.24 -5.33 -7.98
CA SER A 90 -3.53 -6.61 -8.06
C SER A 90 -3.31 -7.17 -6.64
N PRO A 91 -3.46 -8.50 -6.44
CA PRO A 91 -3.40 -9.13 -5.11
C PRO A 91 -2.14 -8.78 -4.31
N ARG A 92 -1.05 -8.45 -5.01
CA ARG A 92 0.25 -8.12 -4.42
C ARG A 92 0.22 -6.82 -3.60
N PHE A 93 -0.52 -5.80 -4.05
CA PHE A 93 -0.62 -4.53 -3.32
C PHE A 93 -1.52 -4.63 -2.07
N VAL A 94 -2.48 -5.56 -2.07
CA VAL A 94 -3.37 -5.78 -0.93
C VAL A 94 -2.56 -6.23 0.30
N TYR A 95 -1.63 -7.17 0.13
CA TYR A 95 -0.80 -7.65 1.24
C TYR A 95 0.10 -6.55 1.80
N SER A 96 0.73 -5.73 0.95
CA SER A 96 1.54 -4.60 1.41
C SER A 96 0.71 -3.54 2.12
N ALA A 97 -0.48 -3.22 1.61
CA ALA A 97 -1.37 -2.24 2.22
C ALA A 97 -1.86 -2.70 3.60
N VAL A 98 -2.21 -3.99 3.73
CA VAL A 98 -2.59 -4.60 5.02
C VAL A 98 -1.41 -4.56 6.00
N SER A 99 -0.19 -4.88 5.55
CA SER A 99 1.00 -4.83 6.40
C SER A 99 1.27 -3.42 6.94
N VAL A 100 1.29 -2.41 6.06
CA VAL A 100 1.52 -1.01 6.46
C VAL A 100 0.41 -0.52 7.40
N ALA A 101 -0.85 -0.84 7.10
CA ALA A 101 -1.97 -0.49 7.96
C ALA A 101 -1.83 -1.14 9.35
N ALA A 102 -1.46 -2.43 9.42
CA ALA A 102 -1.24 -3.12 10.68
C ALA A 102 -0.09 -2.47 11.49
N THR A 103 1.03 -2.14 10.85
CA THR A 103 2.15 -1.45 11.52
C THR A 103 1.74 -0.07 12.02
N LEU A 104 0.97 0.69 11.23
CA LEU A 104 0.47 2.00 11.62
C LEU A 104 -0.49 1.90 12.82
N VAL A 105 -1.37 0.90 12.84
CA VAL A 105 -2.28 0.66 13.97
C VAL A 105 -1.47 0.38 15.24
N VAL A 106 -0.46 -0.49 15.18
CA VAL A 106 0.40 -0.80 16.33
C VAL A 106 1.11 0.47 16.84
N LEU A 107 1.67 1.28 15.93
CA LEU A 107 2.31 2.55 16.28
C LEU A 107 1.34 3.53 16.94
N LEU A 108 0.13 3.67 16.40
CA LEU A 108 -0.91 4.55 16.96
C LEU A 108 -1.35 4.08 18.35
N THR A 109 -1.50 2.77 18.55
CA THR A 109 -1.81 2.22 19.88
C THR A 109 -0.67 2.47 20.88
N ALA A 110 0.58 2.33 20.47
CA ALA A 110 1.75 2.62 21.31
C ALA A 110 1.87 4.12 21.65
N ALA A 111 1.46 5.00 20.74
CA ALA A 111 1.39 6.45 20.95
C ALA A 111 0.22 6.87 21.86
N GLY A 112 -0.66 5.95 22.27
CA GLY A 112 -1.78 6.21 23.18
C GLY A 112 -3.09 6.62 22.48
N PHE A 113 -3.19 6.42 21.16
CA PHE A 113 -4.41 6.75 20.41
C PHE A 113 -5.54 5.77 20.76
N ASN A 114 -6.69 6.30 21.22
CA ASN A 114 -7.84 5.49 21.59
C ASN A 114 -8.85 5.39 20.44
N TRP A 115 -8.86 4.26 19.73
CA TRP A 115 -9.79 3.94 18.64
C TRP A 115 -11.28 4.06 19.02
N ARG A 116 -11.60 3.97 20.32
CA ARG A 116 -12.98 4.00 20.84
C ARG A 116 -13.57 5.42 20.91
N LYS A 117 -12.73 6.47 20.94
CA LYS A 117 -13.13 7.88 20.95
C LYS A 117 -12.11 8.72 20.15
N PRO A 118 -12.14 8.68 18.81
CA PRO A 118 -11.18 9.42 18.00
C PRO A 118 -11.37 10.92 18.22
N LYS A 119 -10.37 11.57 18.81
CA LYS A 119 -10.31 13.03 18.93
C LYS A 119 -9.25 13.53 17.96
N LEU A 120 -9.60 14.49 17.10
CA LEU A 120 -8.62 15.14 16.21
C LEU A 120 -7.48 15.81 16.99
N ALA A 121 -7.76 16.25 18.22
CA ALA A 121 -6.75 16.83 19.11
C ALA A 121 -5.66 15.83 19.53
N ASP A 122 -5.93 14.52 19.46
CA ASP A 122 -4.96 13.48 19.81
C ASP A 122 -3.90 13.28 18.71
N LEU A 123 -4.21 13.71 17.47
CA LEU A 123 -3.26 13.72 16.34
C LEU A 123 -2.33 14.95 16.35
N ALA A 124 -2.47 15.85 17.32
CA ALA A 124 -1.57 16.99 17.41
C ALA A 124 -0.13 16.50 17.70
N PRO A 125 0.88 16.99 16.97
CA PRO A 125 2.26 16.52 17.16
C PRO A 125 2.76 16.73 18.61
N ALA A 126 2.24 17.75 19.29
CA ALA A 126 2.57 18.04 20.69
C ALA A 126 1.99 16.99 21.68
N THR A 127 0.79 16.46 21.43
CA THR A 127 0.18 15.44 22.31
C THR A 127 0.86 14.09 22.14
N ILE A 128 1.18 13.72 20.89
CA ILE A 128 1.94 12.51 20.55
C ILE A 128 3.30 12.52 21.27
N TYR A 129 4.04 13.63 21.19
CA TYR A 129 5.35 13.74 21.85
C TYR A 129 5.25 13.59 23.37
N ARG A 130 4.26 14.25 24.00
CA ARG A 130 4.06 14.18 25.45
C ARG A 130 3.69 12.77 25.92
N ASN A 131 2.80 12.10 25.19
CA ASN A 131 2.40 10.72 25.49
C ASN A 131 3.55 9.74 25.27
N ALA A 132 4.35 9.91 24.21
CA ALA A 132 5.54 9.11 23.98
C ALA A 132 6.57 9.29 25.11
N ASN A 133 6.82 10.53 25.52
CA ASN A 133 7.78 10.82 26.59
C ASN A 133 7.39 10.19 27.94
N SER A 134 6.11 10.27 28.33
CA SER A 134 5.65 9.66 29.57
C SER A 134 5.80 8.13 29.54
N GLN A 135 5.53 7.49 28.41
CA GLN A 135 5.73 6.04 28.24
C GLN A 135 7.19 5.64 28.34
N VAL A 136 8.11 6.42 27.76
CA VAL A 136 9.56 6.17 27.87
C VAL A 136 10.01 6.14 29.33
N HIS A 137 9.55 7.08 30.15
CA HIS A 137 9.88 7.09 31.57
C HIS A 137 9.32 5.89 32.34
N LEU A 138 8.09 5.46 32.02
CA LEU A 138 7.50 4.28 32.65
C LEU A 138 8.25 2.99 32.29
N VAL A 139 8.64 2.83 31.03
CA VAL A 139 9.43 1.68 30.56
C VAL A 139 10.81 1.68 31.18
N TYR A 140 11.46 2.84 31.28
CA TYR A 140 12.76 3.00 31.92
C TYR A 140 12.72 2.67 33.42
N ALA A 141 11.70 3.14 34.14
CA ALA A 141 11.52 2.82 35.55
C ALA A 141 11.28 1.31 35.76
N ARG A 142 10.51 0.67 34.86
CA ARG A 142 10.25 -0.77 34.91
C ARG A 142 11.50 -1.59 34.62
N SER A 143 12.31 -1.19 33.63
CA SER A 143 13.53 -1.91 33.25
C SER A 143 14.60 -1.81 34.34
N THR A 144 14.83 -0.62 34.89
CA THR A 144 15.78 -0.42 36.00
C THR A 144 15.36 -1.20 37.25
N LYS A 145 14.06 -1.22 37.59
CA LYS A 145 13.56 -2.04 38.68
C LYS A 145 13.77 -3.54 38.41
N PHE A 146 13.46 -4.01 37.20
CA PHE A 146 13.69 -5.41 36.83
C PHE A 146 15.17 -5.78 36.98
N VAL A 147 16.08 -4.95 36.46
CA VAL A 147 17.54 -5.14 36.57
C VAL A 147 17.99 -5.18 38.02
N SER A 148 17.50 -4.27 38.86
CA SER A 148 17.85 -4.23 40.29
C SER A 148 17.33 -5.43 41.09
N ASP A 149 16.24 -6.06 40.64
CA ASP A 149 15.60 -7.19 41.31
C ASP A 149 16.18 -8.54 40.86
N LEU A 150 17.09 -8.55 39.86
CA LEU A 150 17.82 -9.78 39.53
C LEU A 150 18.70 -10.19 40.71
N ARG A 151 18.45 -11.41 41.20
CA ARG A 151 19.20 -12.09 42.26
C ARG A 151 20.72 -12.03 42.08
N VAL A 152 21.20 -12.08 40.83
CA VAL A 152 22.63 -11.97 40.50
C VAL A 152 23.24 -10.65 40.97
N VAL A 153 22.53 -9.53 40.84
CA VAL A 153 23.00 -8.22 41.31
C VAL A 153 23.09 -8.20 42.83
N TYR A 154 22.08 -8.75 43.51
CA TYR A 154 22.09 -8.88 44.97
C TYR A 154 23.24 -9.77 45.48
N GLU A 155 23.49 -10.91 44.83
CA GLU A 155 24.60 -11.81 45.19
C GLU A 155 25.98 -11.17 44.97
N ILE A 156 26.14 -10.35 43.94
CA ILE A 156 27.39 -9.58 43.73
C ILE A 156 27.52 -8.50 44.80
N GLN A 157 26.44 -7.75 45.05
CA GLN A 157 26.45 -6.65 46.01
C GLN A 157 26.64 -7.13 47.44
N SER A 158 26.11 -8.31 47.79
CA SER A 158 26.34 -8.95 49.08
C SER A 158 27.81 -9.38 49.22
N ARG A 159 28.40 -10.00 48.19
CA ARG A 159 29.82 -10.41 48.21
C ARG A 159 30.78 -9.23 48.32
N ILE A 160 30.50 -8.11 47.65
CA ILE A 160 31.32 -6.90 47.73
C ILE A 160 31.20 -6.25 49.11
N ASN A 161 29.99 -6.11 49.64
CA ASN A 161 29.76 -5.52 50.95
C ASN A 161 30.33 -6.37 52.10
N GLU A 162 30.29 -7.70 51.96
CA GLU A 162 30.96 -8.64 52.89
C GLU A 162 32.49 -8.48 52.85
N ASN A 163 33.07 -8.25 51.67
CA ASN A 163 34.50 -7.98 51.49
C ASN A 163 34.93 -6.62 52.05
N ASP A 164 34.07 -5.60 51.96
CA ASP A 164 34.32 -4.26 52.53
C ASP A 164 34.15 -4.23 54.06
N GLN A 165 33.25 -5.04 54.62
CA GLN A 165 33.04 -5.14 56.07
C GLN A 165 34.08 -5.99 56.80
N ASN A 166 34.83 -6.85 56.10
CA ASN A 166 35.86 -7.69 56.69
C ASN A 166 37.28 -7.28 56.21
N PRO A 167 37.84 -6.18 56.72
CA PRO A 167 39.18 -5.74 56.35
C PRO A 167 40.29 -6.74 56.74
N ALA A 168 40.00 -7.73 57.60
CA ALA A 168 40.98 -8.70 58.09
C ALA A 168 41.51 -9.67 57.00
N ILE A 169 40.80 -9.82 55.86
CA ILE A 169 41.27 -10.64 54.73
C ILE A 169 42.13 -9.83 53.75
N ARG A 170 42.11 -8.49 53.83
CA ARG A 170 42.92 -7.62 52.96
C ARG A 170 44.40 -7.57 53.38
N GLU A 171 44.74 -8.05 54.58
CA GLU A 171 46.10 -7.96 55.13
C GLU A 171 47.02 -9.14 54.74
N GLN A 172 46.50 -10.20 54.08
CA GLN A 172 47.29 -11.42 53.81
C GLN A 172 47.63 -11.70 52.34
N THR A 173 47.24 -10.86 51.37
CA THR A 173 47.51 -11.17 49.95
C THR A 173 48.00 -9.99 49.07
N ILE A 174 48.47 -8.86 49.62
CA ILE A 174 49.09 -7.80 48.79
C ILE A 174 50.28 -7.13 49.52
N PRO A 175 51.52 -7.13 48.95
CA PRO A 175 52.62 -6.31 49.43
C PRO A 175 52.27 -4.82 49.32
N GLN A 176 52.27 -4.12 50.46
CA GLN A 176 52.04 -2.68 50.53
C GLN A 176 53.25 -1.90 50.00
N THR A 177 53.08 -1.19 48.88
CA THR A 177 53.80 0.05 48.59
C THR A 177 52.75 1.13 48.43
N SER A 178 52.64 2.01 49.43
CA SER A 178 51.80 3.20 49.38
C SER A 178 52.69 4.44 49.39
N PRO A 179 52.42 5.44 48.54
CA PRO A 179 52.61 6.83 48.90
C PRO A 179 51.26 7.47 49.28
N LYS A 180 51.28 8.02 50.49
CA LYS A 180 50.28 8.80 51.21
C LYS A 180 49.76 10.00 50.38
N LYS A 181 48.43 10.21 50.34
CA LYS A 181 47.79 11.46 49.91
C LYS A 181 46.70 11.86 50.90
N ASP A 182 46.81 13.06 51.45
CA ASP A 182 45.96 13.65 52.48
C ASP A 182 44.48 13.82 52.06
N PRO A 183 43.52 13.70 53.01
CA PRO A 183 42.09 13.80 52.73
C PRO A 183 41.60 15.25 52.74
N GLY A 184 40.87 15.62 51.68
CA GLY A 184 40.10 16.86 51.58
C GLY A 184 38.80 16.78 52.40
N ARG A 185 38.79 17.55 53.48
CA ARG A 185 37.67 18.10 54.27
C ARG A 185 36.29 18.06 53.58
N THR A 186 35.35 17.32 54.17
CA THR A 186 33.90 17.47 53.92
C THR A 186 33.31 18.46 54.91
N ASP A 187 32.45 19.37 54.42
CA ASP A 187 31.61 20.23 55.26
C ASP A 187 30.20 19.63 55.27
N ASN A 188 29.77 19.21 56.45
CA ASN A 188 28.48 18.56 56.68
C ASN A 188 27.49 19.64 57.17
N SER A 189 26.49 19.97 56.37
CA SER A 189 25.26 20.57 56.89
C SER A 189 24.05 19.83 56.35
N ASN A 190 23.56 18.92 57.17
CA ASN A 190 22.23 18.32 57.08
C ASN A 190 21.24 19.28 57.77
N PRO A 191 19.96 19.29 57.38
CA PRO A 191 19.01 18.70 58.31
C PRO A 191 17.91 17.85 57.64
N SER A 192 17.84 16.62 58.12
CA SER A 192 16.67 15.79 58.44
C SER A 192 15.28 16.32 58.06
N SER A 193 14.55 15.55 57.25
CA SER A 193 13.08 15.55 57.20
C SER A 193 12.55 14.10 57.31
N PRO A 194 11.38 13.88 57.93
CA PRO A 194 10.93 12.54 58.31
C PRO A 194 10.38 11.74 57.12
N LYS A 195 10.76 10.47 57.11
CA LYS A 195 10.42 9.43 56.15
C LYS A 195 8.91 9.15 56.15
N GLN A 196 8.19 9.64 55.15
CA GLN A 196 6.78 9.31 54.91
C GLN A 196 6.67 7.92 54.23
N GLN A 197 6.81 6.85 55.02
CA GLN A 197 6.48 5.49 54.60
C GLN A 197 4.98 5.26 54.86
N ASN A 198 4.14 5.37 53.84
CA ASN A 198 2.84 4.66 53.71
C ASN A 198 2.10 5.10 52.42
N ARG A 199 2.41 4.46 51.28
CA ARG A 199 1.53 4.49 50.08
C ARG A 199 1.77 3.34 49.10
N ALA A 200 1.98 2.11 49.59
CA ALA A 200 2.28 0.95 48.75
C ALA A 200 1.34 -0.24 48.97
N ASN A 201 0.05 -0.01 49.31
CA ASN A 201 -0.94 -1.10 49.42
C ASN A 201 -2.19 -0.95 48.53
N GLU A 202 -2.22 0.02 47.61
CA GLU A 202 -3.41 0.24 46.76
C GLU A 202 -3.24 -0.24 45.31
N ILE A 203 -2.01 -0.57 44.90
CA ILE A 203 -1.68 -0.91 43.50
C ILE A 203 -1.82 -2.42 43.23
N GLY A 204 -1.76 -3.26 44.26
CA GLY A 204 -1.87 -4.72 44.12
C GLY A 204 -3.25 -5.22 43.69
N ARG A 205 -4.32 -4.49 44.04
CA ARG A 205 -5.70 -4.96 43.82
C ARG A 205 -6.24 -4.75 42.41
N ASN A 206 -5.56 -3.95 41.58
CA ASN A 206 -6.00 -3.65 40.21
C ASN A 206 -5.22 -4.43 39.14
N LEU A 207 -4.19 -5.19 39.51
CA LEU A 207 -3.40 -6.01 38.58
C LEU A 207 -3.99 -7.41 38.35
N GLU A 208 -4.90 -7.87 39.22
CA GLU A 208 -5.55 -9.17 39.07
C GLU A 208 -6.70 -9.15 38.03
N VAL A 209 -7.19 -7.97 37.65
CA VAL A 209 -8.32 -7.82 36.69
C VAL A 209 -7.87 -7.80 35.22
N LEU A 210 -6.58 -7.68 34.92
CA LEU A 210 -6.07 -7.59 33.54
C LEU A 210 -5.42 -8.89 33.01
N ALA A 211 -5.46 -9.99 33.77
CA ALA A 211 -4.91 -11.27 33.34
C ALA A 211 -5.91 -12.17 32.57
N CYS A 212 -7.19 -11.80 32.50
CA CYS A 212 -8.22 -12.56 31.79
C CYS A 212 -8.81 -11.72 30.65
N GLU A 213 -8.19 -11.73 29.47
CA GLU A 213 -8.85 -11.61 28.14
C GLU A 213 -7.78 -11.47 27.04
N PHE A 214 -7.02 -12.54 26.79
CA PHE A 214 -6.42 -12.77 25.48
C PHE A 214 -7.16 -13.95 24.84
N PRO A 215 -8.12 -13.73 23.92
CA PRO A 215 -8.65 -14.83 23.13
C PRO A 215 -7.58 -15.27 22.13
N VAL A 216 -6.98 -16.43 22.40
CA VAL A 216 -6.18 -17.21 21.46
C VAL A 216 -7.10 -17.67 20.33
N LEU A 217 -7.02 -17.01 19.17
CA LEU A 217 -7.63 -17.45 17.93
C LEU A 217 -6.73 -18.50 17.27
N THR A 218 -6.80 -19.74 17.77
CA THR A 218 -6.38 -20.92 17.00
C THR A 218 -7.54 -21.34 16.12
N GLY A 219 -7.40 -21.14 14.81
CA GLY A 219 -8.39 -21.48 13.80
C GLY A 219 -8.60 -22.99 13.67
N SER A 220 -9.84 -23.43 13.83
CA SER A 220 -10.33 -24.70 13.31
C SER A 220 -10.75 -24.53 11.85
N LEU A 221 -9.94 -25.03 10.91
CA LEU A 221 -10.39 -25.35 9.56
C LEU A 221 -9.68 -26.63 9.11
N ALA A 222 -10.09 -27.74 9.71
CA ALA A 222 -9.86 -29.07 9.20
C ALA A 222 -11.21 -29.78 9.15
N GLU A 223 -11.92 -29.67 8.03
CA GLU A 223 -12.79 -30.76 7.59
C GLU A 223 -12.89 -30.69 6.06
N ARG A 224 -12.33 -31.72 5.44
CA ARG A 224 -12.33 -31.95 4.01
C ARG A 224 -13.75 -32.26 3.54
N ARG A 225 -14.17 -31.61 2.47
CA ARG A 225 -15.11 -32.17 1.50
C ARG A 225 -14.36 -33.19 0.63
N MET A 226 -15.00 -34.32 0.34
CA MET A 226 -15.06 -35.07 -0.94
C MET A 226 -15.23 -36.58 -0.66
N PRO A 227 -15.79 -37.38 -1.59
CA PRO A 227 -16.58 -37.03 -2.78
C PRO A 227 -18.09 -37.27 -2.62
#